data_AF-A0A2C1YPQ0-F1
#
_entry.id   AF-A0A2C1YPQ0-F1
#
_cell.length_a   1.000
_cell.length_b   1.000
_cell.length_c   1.000
_cell.angle_alpha   90.00
_cell.angle_beta   90.00
_cell.angle_gamma   90.00
#
_symmetry.space_group_name_H-M   'P 1'
#
loop_
_entity.id
_entity.type
_entity.pdbx_description
1 polymer ?
#
loop_
_entity_poly.entity_id
_entity_poly.type
_entity_poly.pdbx_seq_one_letter_code
_entity_poly.pdbx_strand_id
1 'polypeptide(L)'
;MKNQRIFPGIILIGFGAYFLLQQTGFTLFQQFYTWPTLLIIVGAAFLGQGYSAHEYDAILPGVIMTGFGLHFHLSGHLAFWPTNTIGMLILIISVGFFLRFQKTNTGLFQALLFLIIAVLLLFYDKIAGYFGLLQNGMNLVWKFWPALLIVVGIYFLLKKKK
;
A
#
# COMPACT_ATOMS: atom_id res chain seq x y z
N MET A 1 -24.38 -5.01 -15.84
CA MET A 1 -24.47 -4.26 -14.56
C MET A 1 -24.69 -5.21 -13.37
N LYS A 2 -23.86 -6.24 -13.17
CA LYS A 2 -24.32 -7.44 -12.44
C LYS A 2 -23.88 -7.59 -10.98
N ASN A 3 -23.09 -6.70 -10.37
CA ASN A 3 -22.72 -6.93 -8.97
C ASN A 3 -22.30 -5.71 -8.13
N GLN A 4 -22.86 -4.52 -8.40
CA GLN A 4 -22.61 -3.32 -7.58
C GLN A 4 -23.18 -3.39 -6.15
N ARG A 5 -23.72 -4.54 -5.71
CA ARG A 5 -24.33 -4.69 -4.38
C ARG A 5 -23.34 -5.09 -3.29
N ILE A 6 -22.21 -5.70 -3.65
CA ILE A 6 -21.24 -6.21 -2.67
C ILE A 6 -20.56 -5.05 -1.95
N PHE A 7 -20.03 -4.09 -2.70
CA PHE A 7 -19.40 -2.90 -2.13
C PHE A 7 -20.30 -2.15 -1.12
N PRO A 8 -21.50 -1.64 -1.49
CA PRO A 8 -22.35 -0.93 -0.54
C PRO A 8 -22.84 -1.82 0.60
N GLY A 9 -23.02 -3.13 0.38
CA GLY A 9 -23.36 -4.07 1.44
C GLY A 9 -22.28 -4.18 2.52
N ILE A 10 -21.02 -4.36 2.11
CA ILE A 10 -19.89 -4.43 3.06
C ILE A 10 -19.70 -3.09 3.77
N ILE A 11 -19.85 -1.96 3.07
CA ILE A 11 -19.77 -0.62 3.67
C ILE A 11 -20.83 -0.46 4.75
N LEU A 12 -22.11 -0.73 4.44
CA LEU A 12 -23.20 -0.57 5.40
C LEU A 12 -23.01 -1.46 6.63
N ILE A 13 -22.61 -2.72 6.43
CA ILE A 13 -22.34 -3.66 7.54
C ILE A 13 -21.15 -3.18 8.36
N GLY A 14 -20.02 -2.85 7.72
CA GLY A 14 -18.78 -2.48 8.41
C GLY A 14 -18.90 -1.17 9.18
N PHE A 15 -19.42 -0.11 8.55
CA PHE A 15 -19.66 1.17 9.23
C PHE A 15 -20.75 1.04 10.29
N GLY A 16 -21.84 0.31 10.02
CA GLY A 16 -22.90 0.05 11.00
C GLY A 16 -22.36 -0.65 12.25
N ALA A 17 -21.56 -1.71 12.08
CA ALA A 17 -20.91 -2.41 13.18
C ALA A 17 -19.92 -1.50 13.93
N TYR A 18 -19.10 -0.72 13.21
CA TYR A 18 -18.17 0.24 13.81
C TYR A 18 -18.87 1.26 14.70
N PHE A 19 -19.93 1.91 14.19
CA PHE A 19 -20.67 2.91 14.96
C PHE A 19 -21.45 2.30 16.12
N LEU A 20 -22.01 1.10 15.95
CA LEU A 20 -22.68 0.39 17.04
C LEU A 20 -21.71 0.09 18.18
N LEU A 21 -20.53 -0.47 17.88
CA LEU A 21 -19.50 -0.76 18.87
C LEU A 21 -19.03 0.53 19.57
N GLN A 22 -18.79 1.60 18.80
CA GLN A 22 -18.40 2.90 19.33
C GLN A 22 -19.46 3.46 20.30
N GLN A 23 -20.75 3.39 19.95
CA GLN A 23 -21.85 3.87 20.79
C GLN A 23 -22.04 3.06 22.07
N THR A 24 -21.85 1.74 22.01
CA THR A 24 -21.92 0.89 23.20
C THR A 24 -20.79 1.14 24.21
N GLY A 25 -19.75 1.89 23.81
CA GLY A 25 -18.63 2.23 24.71
C GLY A 25 -17.78 1.02 25.09
N PHE A 26 -17.79 -0.04 24.28
CA PHE A 26 -17.07 -1.27 24.59
C PHE A 26 -15.56 -1.01 24.62
N THR A 27 -14.97 -1.05 25.82
CA THR A 27 -13.60 -0.59 26.09
C THR A 27 -12.52 -1.43 25.41
N LEU A 28 -12.79 -2.72 25.15
CA LEU A 28 -11.84 -3.62 24.48
C LEU A 28 -11.46 -3.14 23.07
N PHE A 29 -12.38 -2.48 22.37
CA PHE A 29 -12.17 -1.99 21.00
C PHE A 29 -11.78 -0.52 20.92
N GLN A 30 -11.53 0.14 22.05
CA GLN A 30 -11.29 1.60 22.08
C GLN A 30 -10.12 2.05 21.19
N GLN A 31 -9.04 1.25 21.13
CA GLN A 31 -7.89 1.47 20.25
C GLN A 31 -8.23 1.39 18.75
N PHE A 32 -9.32 0.72 18.40
CA PHE A 32 -9.77 0.53 17.02
C PHE A 32 -10.82 1.57 16.57
N TYR A 33 -11.25 2.48 17.44
CA TYR A 33 -12.15 3.59 17.06
C TYR A 33 -11.39 4.76 16.43
N THR A 34 -10.67 4.46 15.36
CA THR A 34 -9.77 5.38 14.66
C THR A 34 -9.99 5.32 13.16
N TRP A 35 -9.57 6.36 12.44
CA TRP A 35 -9.69 6.43 10.98
C TRP A 35 -9.03 5.28 10.20
N PRO A 36 -7.93 4.62 10.66
CA PRO A 36 -7.37 3.45 10.00
C PRO A 36 -8.36 2.27 9.93
N THR A 37 -9.23 2.11 10.93
CA THR A 37 -10.30 1.09 10.90
C THR A 37 -11.31 1.38 9.79
N LEU A 38 -11.66 2.64 9.58
CA LEU A 38 -12.54 3.04 8.48
C LEU A 38 -11.90 2.73 7.12
N LEU A 39 -10.59 2.94 6.98
CA LEU A 39 -9.86 2.52 5.78
C LEU A 39 -9.90 1.01 5.57
N ILE A 40 -9.75 0.22 6.64
CA ILE A 40 -9.85 -1.24 6.56
C ILE A 40 -11.24 -1.67 6.08
N ILE A 41 -12.31 -1.04 6.57
CA ILE A 41 -13.69 -1.32 6.14
C ILE A 41 -13.87 -1.02 4.65
N VAL A 42 -13.44 0.16 4.18
CA VAL A 42 -13.55 0.53 2.76
C VAL A 42 -12.68 -0.38 1.88
N GLY A 43 -11.47 -0.69 2.34
CA GLY A 43 -10.58 -1.62 1.66
C GLY A 43 -11.16 -3.03 1.54
N ALA A 44 -11.77 -3.54 2.61
CA ALA A 44 -12.48 -4.82 2.62
C ALA A 44 -13.67 -4.82 1.63
N ALA A 45 -14.40 -3.70 1.53
CA ALA A 45 -15.46 -3.55 0.54
C ALA A 45 -14.94 -3.63 -0.90
N PHE A 46 -13.83 -2.94 -1.20
CA PHE A 46 -13.17 -3.02 -2.50
C PHE A 46 -12.61 -4.42 -2.80
N LEU A 47 -12.01 -5.09 -1.81
CA LEU A 47 -11.51 -6.47 -1.98
C LEU A 47 -12.66 -7.45 -2.20
N GLY A 48 -13.76 -7.32 -1.46
CA GLY A 48 -14.96 -8.11 -1.64
C GLY A 48 -15.56 -7.92 -3.04
N GLN A 49 -15.64 -6.67 -3.52
CA GLN A 49 -16.02 -6.37 -4.90
C GLN A 49 -15.03 -7.00 -5.89
N GLY A 50 -13.72 -6.83 -5.67
CA GLY A 50 -12.67 -7.33 -6.55
C GLY A 50 -12.70 -8.84 -6.75
N TYR A 51 -12.79 -9.60 -5.66
CA TYR A 51 -12.76 -11.07 -5.71
C TYR A 51 -14.12 -11.70 -5.94
N SER A 52 -15.18 -11.27 -5.24
CA SER A 52 -16.50 -11.91 -5.32
C SER A 52 -17.28 -11.45 -6.55
N ALA A 53 -17.17 -10.17 -6.92
CA ALA A 53 -17.82 -9.66 -8.14
C ALA A 53 -16.98 -9.79 -9.41
N HIS A 54 -15.76 -10.33 -9.31
CA HIS A 54 -14.82 -10.46 -10.43
C HIS A 54 -14.47 -9.10 -11.08
N GLU A 55 -14.61 -8.00 -10.32
CA GLU A 55 -14.25 -6.66 -10.73
C GLU A 55 -12.81 -6.37 -10.31
N TYR A 56 -11.85 -7.07 -10.91
CA TYR A 56 -10.45 -7.12 -10.45
C TYR A 56 -9.72 -5.77 -10.38
N ASP A 57 -10.24 -4.72 -11.03
CA ASP A 57 -9.73 -3.35 -10.88
C ASP A 57 -9.93 -2.80 -9.46
N ALA A 58 -10.90 -3.33 -8.70
CA ALA A 58 -11.12 -2.99 -7.29
C ALA A 58 -10.07 -3.60 -6.33
N ILE A 59 -9.27 -4.58 -6.78
CA ILE A 59 -8.25 -5.22 -5.92
C ILE A 59 -7.20 -4.18 -5.47
N LEU A 60 -6.69 -3.36 -6.39
CA LEU A 60 -5.64 -2.39 -6.09
C LEU A 60 -6.08 -1.38 -5.00
N PRO A 61 -7.19 -0.63 -5.14
CA PRO A 61 -7.65 0.27 -4.10
C PRO A 61 -8.01 -0.47 -2.80
N GLY A 62 -8.52 -1.71 -2.89
CA GLY A 62 -8.81 -2.54 -1.72
C GLY A 62 -7.56 -2.86 -0.89
N VAL A 63 -6.49 -3.33 -1.55
CA VAL A 63 -5.21 -3.62 -0.88
C VAL A 63 -4.58 -2.37 -0.31
N ILE A 64 -4.63 -1.24 -1.04
CA ILE A 64 -4.07 0.03 -0.57
C ILE A 64 -4.79 0.49 0.70
N MET A 65 -6.12 0.56 0.70
CA MET A 65 -6.87 1.06 1.85
C MET A 65 -6.76 0.13 3.07
N THR A 66 -6.90 -1.19 2.86
CA THR A 66 -6.71 -2.16 3.96
C THR A 66 -5.28 -2.15 4.47
N GLY A 67 -4.29 -2.18 3.58
CA GLY A 67 -2.88 -2.20 3.96
C GLY A 67 -2.46 -0.92 4.70
N PHE A 68 -2.94 0.25 4.27
CA PHE A 68 -2.66 1.52 4.96
C PHE A 68 -3.30 1.52 6.34
N GLY A 69 -4.57 1.11 6.43
CA GLY A 69 -5.25 1.01 7.72
C GLY A 69 -4.54 0.05 8.68
N LEU A 70 -4.08 -1.11 8.19
CA LEU A 70 -3.26 -2.03 8.98
C LEU A 70 -1.92 -1.40 9.38
N HIS A 71 -1.20 -0.77 8.45
CA HIS A 71 0.08 -0.14 8.75
C HIS A 71 -0.04 0.88 9.88
N PHE A 72 -1.06 1.75 9.86
CA PHE A 72 -1.24 2.76 10.91
C PHE A 72 -1.73 2.20 12.23
N HIS A 73 -2.37 1.03 12.25
CA HIS A 73 -2.67 0.30 13.49
C HIS A 73 -1.43 -0.38 14.09
N LEU A 74 -0.54 -0.89 13.25
CA LEU A 74 0.61 -1.68 13.70
C LEU A 74 1.85 -0.82 13.97
N SER A 75 2.00 0.29 13.24
CA SER A 75 3.12 1.22 13.39
C SER A 75 3.13 1.80 14.80
N GLY A 76 4.30 1.78 15.44
CA GLY A 76 4.49 2.20 16.83
C GLY A 76 4.00 1.23 17.90
N HIS A 77 3.28 0.17 17.53
CA HIS A 77 2.74 -0.83 18.46
C HIS A 77 3.50 -2.16 18.43
N LEU A 78 4.06 -2.53 17.27
CA LEU A 78 4.81 -3.77 17.09
C LEU A 78 6.28 -3.49 16.79
N ALA A 79 7.17 -4.02 17.64
CA ALA A 79 8.62 -3.80 17.52
C ALA A 79 9.23 -4.31 16.21
N PHE A 80 8.65 -5.34 15.60
CA PHE A 80 9.12 -5.89 14.33
C PHE A 80 8.56 -5.17 13.10
N TRP A 81 7.53 -4.34 13.27
CA TRP A 81 6.87 -3.69 12.16
C TRP A 81 7.73 -2.53 11.62
N PRO A 82 7.89 -2.36 10.30
CA PRO A 82 8.73 -1.31 9.76
C PRO A 82 8.29 0.08 10.19
N THR A 83 9.22 0.86 10.75
CA THR A 83 9.00 2.26 11.14
C THR A 83 9.09 3.22 9.95
N ASN A 84 9.77 2.83 8.87
CA ASN A 84 9.78 3.61 7.63
C ASN A 84 8.43 3.50 6.93
N THR A 85 7.53 4.42 7.28
CA THR A 85 6.18 4.53 6.74
C THR A 85 6.19 4.58 5.22
N ILE A 86 7.01 5.42 4.60
CA ILE A 86 7.00 5.63 3.14
C ILE A 86 7.35 4.33 2.40
N GLY A 87 8.41 3.64 2.83
CA GLY A 87 8.80 2.35 2.25
C GLY A 87 7.67 1.31 2.38
N MET A 88 6.98 1.28 3.52
CA MET A 88 5.87 0.35 3.74
C MET A 88 4.64 0.69 2.89
N LEU A 89 4.28 1.97 2.74
CA LEU A 89 3.16 2.37 1.86
C LEU A 89 3.43 1.99 0.41
N ILE A 90 4.67 2.19 -0.08
CA ILE A 90 5.06 1.78 -1.44
C ILE A 90 5.05 0.24 -1.56
N LEU A 91 5.46 -0.49 -0.52
CA LEU A 91 5.36 -1.94 -0.50
C LEU A 91 3.90 -2.41 -0.63
N ILE A 92 2.98 -1.79 0.11
CA ILE A 92 1.55 -2.09 0.05
C ILE A 92 0.99 -1.85 -1.36
N ILE A 93 1.40 -0.74 -2.01
CA ILE A 93 1.03 -0.45 -3.40
C ILE A 93 1.56 -1.55 -4.34
N SER A 94 2.83 -1.96 -4.17
CA SER A 94 3.43 -3.05 -4.94
C SER A 94 2.63 -4.37 -4.78
N VAL A 95 2.28 -4.73 -3.55
CA VAL A 95 1.45 -5.91 -3.26
C VAL A 95 0.09 -5.79 -3.94
N GLY A 96 -0.53 -4.61 -3.92
CA GLY A 96 -1.80 -4.36 -4.61
C GLY A 96 -1.71 -4.59 -6.12
N PHE A 97 -0.66 -4.10 -6.76
CA PHE A 97 -0.41 -4.36 -8.18
C PHE A 97 -0.14 -5.85 -8.45
N PHE A 98 0.59 -6.53 -7.58
CA PHE A 98 0.89 -7.95 -7.73
C PHE A 98 -0.36 -8.82 -7.62
N LEU A 99 -1.22 -8.57 -6.62
CA LEU A 99 -2.48 -9.30 -6.44
C LEU A 99 -3.46 -9.05 -7.60
N ARG A 100 -3.54 -7.81 -8.10
CA ARG A 100 -4.32 -7.51 -9.31
C ARG A 100 -3.75 -8.24 -10.53
N PHE A 101 -2.42 -8.21 -10.71
CA PHE A 101 -1.73 -8.88 -11.82
C PHE A 101 -2.05 -10.38 -11.89
N GLN A 102 -2.14 -11.08 -10.76
CA GLN A 102 -2.51 -12.50 -10.75
C GLN A 102 -3.89 -12.79 -11.37
N LYS A 103 -4.80 -11.81 -11.39
CA LYS A 103 -6.15 -11.95 -11.95
C LYS A 103 -6.30 -11.33 -13.33
N THR A 104 -5.57 -10.25 -13.62
CA THR A 104 -5.72 -9.50 -14.87
C THR A 104 -4.58 -9.72 -15.87
N ASN A 105 -3.49 -10.37 -15.47
CA ASN A 105 -2.22 -10.47 -16.22
C ASN A 105 -1.68 -9.09 -16.68
N THR A 106 -2.08 -8.00 -16.02
CA THR A 106 -1.62 -6.64 -16.32
C THR A 106 -1.06 -5.97 -15.08
N GLY A 107 0.01 -5.18 -15.24
CA GLY A 107 0.58 -4.38 -14.14
C GLY A 107 1.85 -4.96 -13.47
N LEU A 108 2.44 -6.04 -14.02
CA LEU A 108 3.64 -6.66 -13.43
C LEU A 108 4.83 -5.70 -13.34
N PHE A 109 5.05 -4.89 -14.39
CA PHE A 109 6.12 -3.90 -14.40
C PHE A 109 5.97 -2.90 -13.24
N GLN A 110 4.76 -2.39 -13.01
CA GLN A 110 4.45 -1.49 -11.90
C GLN A 110 4.67 -2.19 -10.56
N ALA A 111 4.21 -3.44 -10.40
CA ALA A 111 4.43 -4.21 -9.18
C ALA A 111 5.92 -4.33 -8.84
N LEU A 112 6.75 -4.70 -9.81
CA LEU A 112 8.20 -4.84 -9.64
C LEU A 112 8.90 -3.50 -9.41
N LEU A 113 8.51 -2.45 -10.14
CA LEU A 113 9.04 -1.10 -9.97
C LEU A 113 8.82 -0.60 -8.54
N PHE A 114 7.59 -0.68 -8.04
CA PHE A 114 7.28 -0.28 -6.67
C PHE A 114 7.93 -1.21 -5.64
N LEU A 115 8.09 -2.50 -5.93
CA LEU A 115 8.79 -3.42 -5.03
C LEU A 115 10.24 -3.01 -4.83
N ILE A 116 10.94 -2.71 -5.92
CA ILE A 116 12.35 -2.26 -5.88
C ILE A 116 12.46 -0.98 -5.06
N ILE A 117 11.60 0.01 -5.33
CA ILE A 117 11.61 1.29 -4.60
C ILE A 117 11.32 1.06 -3.11
N ALA A 118 10.33 0.23 -2.78
CA ALA A 118 9.98 -0.10 -1.40
C ALA A 118 11.14 -0.75 -0.65
N VAL A 119 11.81 -1.73 -1.27
CA VAL A 119 12.97 -2.41 -0.67
C VAL A 119 14.12 -1.42 -0.44
N LEU A 120 14.43 -0.56 -1.42
CA LEU A 120 15.48 0.45 -1.28
C LEU A 120 15.20 1.41 -0.10
N LEU A 121 13.93 1.81 0.08
CA LEU A 121 13.55 2.69 1.19
C LEU A 121 13.53 1.98 2.54
N LEU A 122 12.95 0.78 2.61
CA LEU A 122 12.83 0.02 3.86
C LEU A 122 14.18 -0.40 4.43
N PHE A 123 15.17 -0.64 3.57
CA PHE A 123 16.49 -1.11 3.96
C PHE A 123 17.59 -0.07 3.73
N TYR A 124 17.23 1.21 3.55
CA TYR A 124 18.16 2.30 3.24
C TYR A 124 19.39 2.31 4.15
N ASP A 125 19.18 2.31 5.48
CA ASP A 125 20.29 2.40 6.45
C ASP A 125 21.23 1.20 6.37
N LYS A 126 20.69 0.00 6.15
CA LYS A 126 21.50 -1.23 6.02
C LYS A 126 22.31 -1.20 4.73
N ILE A 127 21.66 -0.83 3.62
CA ILE A 127 22.29 -0.71 2.31
C ILE A 127 23.40 0.35 2.38
N ALA A 128 23.10 1.54 2.92
CA ALA A 128 24.07 2.60 3.13
C ALA A 128 25.24 2.16 4.03
N GLY A 129 24.99 1.37 5.07
CA GLY A 129 26.03 0.80 5.94
C GLY A 129 26.99 -0.15 5.21
N TYR A 130 26.48 -1.05 4.37
CA TYR A 130 27.33 -1.93 3.56
C TYR A 130 28.13 -1.15 2.51
N PHE A 131 27.54 -0.11 1.93
CA PHE A 131 28.20 0.75 0.93
C PHE A 131 29.06 1.87 1.54
N GLY A 132 28.94 2.13 2.84
CA GLY A 132 29.71 3.12 3.60
C GLY A 132 31.19 2.76 3.75
N LEU A 133 31.59 1.54 3.41
CA LEU A 133 33.00 1.16 3.23
C LEU A 133 33.62 1.74 1.94
N LEU A 134 32.82 2.27 0.99
CA LEU A 134 33.26 2.92 -0.25
C LEU A 134 33.19 4.47 -0.14
N GLN A 135 33.77 5.02 0.92
CA GLN A 135 33.52 6.36 1.48
C GLN A 135 33.62 7.59 0.55
N ASN A 136 34.28 7.53 -0.61
CA ASN A 136 34.56 8.74 -1.39
C ASN A 136 33.81 8.89 -2.72
N GLY A 137 33.22 7.83 -3.28
CA GLY A 137 32.55 7.88 -4.60
C GLY A 137 31.02 7.95 -4.55
N MET A 138 30.40 7.46 -3.47
CA MET A 138 28.95 7.18 -3.45
C MET A 138 28.06 8.35 -3.00
N ASN A 139 28.63 9.41 -2.41
CA ASN A 139 27.85 10.50 -1.81
C ASN A 139 26.99 11.26 -2.85
N LEU A 140 27.49 11.41 -4.08
CA LEU A 140 26.73 12.00 -5.19
C LEU A 140 25.52 11.15 -5.57
N VAL A 141 25.68 9.83 -5.66
CA VAL A 141 24.57 8.91 -6.02
C VAL A 141 23.49 8.93 -4.93
N TRP A 142 23.88 8.92 -3.66
CA TRP A 142 22.95 9.00 -2.53
C TRP A 142 22.23 10.35 -2.40
N LYS A 143 22.85 11.45 -2.83
CA LYS A 143 22.20 12.77 -2.83
C LYS A 143 21.25 12.97 -4.02
N PHE A 144 21.55 12.35 -5.17
CA PHE A 144 20.88 12.64 -6.44
C PHE A 144 20.03 11.49 -7.01
N TRP A 145 19.86 10.36 -6.31
CA TRP A 145 18.96 9.29 -6.73
C TRP A 145 17.51 9.74 -7.01
N PRO A 146 16.90 10.74 -6.31
CA PRO A 146 15.57 11.22 -6.66
C PRO A 146 15.56 11.92 -8.03
N ALA A 147 16.62 12.65 -8.37
CA ALA A 147 16.75 13.29 -9.68
C ALA A 147 16.85 12.24 -10.79
N LEU A 148 17.56 11.13 -10.54
CA LEU A 148 17.64 10.01 -11.47
C LEU A 148 16.24 9.40 -11.73
N LEU A 149 15.44 9.19 -10.68
CA LEU A 149 14.05 8.72 -10.81
C LEU A 149 13.19 9.69 -11.64
N ILE A 150 13.34 11.00 -11.43
CA ILE A 150 12.63 12.03 -12.21
C ILE A 150 13.01 11.93 -13.68
N VAL A 151 14.31 11.88 -14.01
CA VAL A 151 14.80 11.79 -15.40
C VAL A 151 14.31 10.52 -16.09
N VAL A 152 14.37 9.38 -15.41
CA VAL A 152 13.86 8.10 -15.94
C VAL A 152 12.34 8.17 -16.15
N GLY A 153 11.61 8.76 -15.22
CA GLY A 153 10.16 8.97 -15.35
C GLY A 153 9.81 9.84 -16.57
N ILE A 154 10.50 10.97 -16.75
CA ILE A 154 10.34 11.85 -17.91
C ILE A 154 10.65 11.11 -19.21
N TYR A 155 11.75 10.36 -19.25
CA TYR A 155 12.11 9.58 -20.43
C TYR A 155 11.00 8.60 -20.83
N PHE A 156 10.39 7.89 -19.87
CA PHE A 156 9.26 7.00 -20.15
C PHE A 156 8.01 7.72 -20.62
N LEU A 157 7.71 8.92 -20.11
CA LEU A 157 6.56 9.71 -20.55
C LEU A 157 6.73 10.23 -22.00
N LEU A 158 7.95 10.66 -22.36
CA LEU A 158 8.24 11.20 -23.68
C LEU A 158 8.45 10.12 -24.75
N LYS A 159 8.81 8.91 -24.33
CA LYS A 159 8.93 7.76 -25.24
C LYS A 159 7.54 7.32 -25.68
N LYS A 160 7.06 7.89 -26.79
CA LYS A 160 5.86 7.38 -27.48
C LYS A 160 6.03 5.89 -27.76
N LYS A 161 4.99 5.11 -27.45
CA LYS A 161 4.89 3.72 -27.92
C LYS A 161 5.04 3.74 -29.45
N LYS A 162 6.12 3.17 -29.96
CA LYS A 162 6.17 2.72 -31.36
C LYS A 162 5.32 1.47 -31.49
#